data_AF-A0A503TPF8-F1
#
_entry.id   AF-A0A503TPF8-F1
#
_cell.length_a   1.000
_cell.length_b   1.000
_cell.length_c   1.000
_cell.angle_alpha   90.00
_cell.angle_beta   90.00
_cell.angle_gamma   90.00
#
_symmetry.space_group_name_H-M   'P 1'
#
loop_
_entity.id
_entity.type
_entity.pdbx_description
1 polymer ?
#
loop_
_entity_poly.entity_id
_entity_poly.type
_entity_poly.pdbx_seq_one_letter_code
_entity_poly.pdbx_strand_id
1 'polypeptide(L)'
;MLLTAIVIAQILDPLRILLVGAAYFLSLRVKRPGAGWLGLLVAIVIIAVGYPFVILGQSGDIAWMGGAVGVISNALIAGVVAGLLRLQRRFF
;
A
#
# COMPACT_ATOMS: atom_id res chain seq x y z
N MET A 1 -18.16 13.95 -1.24
CA MET A 1 -16.90 14.57 -0.76
C MET A 1 -16.19 13.75 0.34
N LEU A 2 -16.72 12.60 0.78
CA LEU A 2 -16.13 11.80 1.87
C LEU A 2 -15.03 10.81 1.39
N LEU A 3 -15.22 10.15 0.25
CA LEU A 3 -14.33 9.08 -0.22
C LEU A 3 -12.91 9.59 -0.56
N THR A 4 -12.81 10.70 -1.30
CA THR A 4 -11.54 11.30 -1.69
C THR A 4 -10.72 11.75 -0.49
N ALA A 5 -11.36 12.29 0.55
CA ALA A 5 -10.70 12.68 1.79
C ALA A 5 -10.13 11.46 2.53
N ILE A 6 -10.87 10.35 2.59
CA ILE A 6 -10.39 9.09 3.20
C ILE A 6 -9.20 8.55 2.41
N VAL A 7 -9.28 8.53 1.07
CA VAL A 7 -8.18 8.08 0.21
C VAL A 7 -6.93 8.95 0.43
N ILE A 8 -7.09 10.27 0.45
CA ILE A 8 -5.97 11.20 0.68
C ILE A 8 -5.35 10.97 2.06
N ALA A 9 -6.17 10.87 3.11
CA ALA A 9 -5.68 10.61 4.47
C ALA A 9 -4.89 9.30 4.55
N GLN A 10 -5.37 8.24 3.87
CA GLN A 10 -4.67 6.96 3.83
C GLN A 10 -3.38 7.00 2.99
N ILE A 11 -3.38 7.72 1.86
CA ILE A 11 -2.18 7.85 0.99
C ILE A 11 -1.09 8.65 1.69
N LEU A 12 -1.46 9.68 2.45
CA LEU A 12 -0.54 10.53 3.20
C LEU A 12 -0.09 9.93 4.54
N ASP A 13 -0.61 8.76 4.90
CA ASP A 13 -0.23 8.09 6.14
C ASP A 13 1.24 7.59 6.05
N PRO A 14 2.14 8.13 6.87
CA PRO A 14 3.58 7.85 6.77
C PRO A 14 3.92 6.39 7.09
N LEU A 15 3.22 5.77 8.04
CA LEU A 15 3.46 4.37 8.40
C LEU A 15 3.03 3.45 7.26
N ARG A 16 1.89 3.77 6.64
CA ARG A 16 1.34 3.02 5.53
C ARG A 16 2.22 3.12 4.28
N ILE A 17 2.76 4.31 3.99
CA ILE A 17 3.78 4.52 2.95
C ILE A 17 5.01 3.65 3.22
N LEU A 18 5.50 3.63 4.45
CA LEU A 18 6.69 2.86 4.83
C LEU A 18 6.47 1.35 4.65
N LEU A 19 5.33 0.83 5.09
CA LEU A 19 5.00 -0.60 4.96
C LEU A 19 4.85 -1.02 3.50
N VAL A 20 4.11 -0.25 2.69
CA VAL A 20 3.91 -0.55 1.26
C VAL A 20 5.23 -0.40 0.50
N GLY A 21 6.01 0.64 0.81
CA GLY A 21 7.33 0.85 0.23
C GLY A 21 8.27 -0.32 0.53
N ALA A 22 8.32 -0.77 1.79
CA ALA A 22 9.12 -1.93 2.18
C ALA A 22 8.68 -3.20 1.44
N ALA A 23 7.37 -3.45 1.34
CA ALA A 23 6.83 -4.57 0.57
C ALA A 23 7.21 -4.49 -0.92
N TYR A 24 7.18 -3.30 -1.51
CA TYR A 24 7.61 -3.07 -2.89
C TYR A 24 9.10 -3.37 -3.07
N PHE A 25 9.98 -2.84 -2.22
CA PHE A 25 11.41 -3.13 -2.29
C PHE A 25 11.73 -4.61 -2.05
N LEU A 26 11.00 -5.27 -1.16
CA LEU A 26 11.15 -6.71 -0.95
C LEU A 26 10.74 -7.49 -2.20
N SER A 27 9.67 -7.09 -2.88
CA SER A 27 9.21 -7.72 -4.12
C SER A 27 10.27 -7.67 -5.23
N LEU A 28 11.06 -6.58 -5.29
CA LEU A 28 12.17 -6.43 -6.24
C LEU A 28 13.37 -7.34 -5.94
N ARG A 29 13.54 -7.82 -4.70
CA ARG A 29 14.64 -8.73 -4.32
C ARG A 29 14.35 -10.19 -4.66
N VAL A 30 13.12 -10.52 -5.05
CA VAL A 30 12.73 -11.90 -5.37
C VAL A 30 13.26 -12.27 -6.76
N LYS A 31 14.04 -13.38 -6.83
CA LYS A 31 14.65 -13.86 -8.09
C LYS A 31 13.63 -14.31 -9.14
N ARG A 32 12.42 -14.69 -8.73
CA ARG A 32 11.32 -15.09 -9.62
C ARG A 32 10.34 -13.91 -9.79
N PRO A 33 10.31 -13.23 -10.95
CA PRO A 33 9.56 -11.98 -11.10
C PRO A 33 8.06 -12.14 -10.84
N GLY A 34 7.45 -13.25 -11.29
CA GLY A 34 6.03 -13.53 -11.01
C GLY A 34 5.72 -13.68 -9.52
N ALA A 35 6.62 -14.29 -8.74
CA ALA A 35 6.44 -14.46 -7.30
C ALA A 35 6.60 -13.15 -6.53
N GLY A 36 7.48 -12.24 -7.00
CA GLY A 36 7.62 -10.90 -6.43
C GLY A 36 6.33 -10.09 -6.53
N TRP A 37 5.74 -10.04 -7.74
CA TRP A 37 4.48 -9.32 -7.96
C TRP A 37 3.30 -9.92 -7.19
N LEU A 38 3.18 -11.25 -7.14
CA LEU A 38 2.15 -11.91 -6.33
C LEU A 38 2.34 -11.60 -4.83
N GLY A 39 3.59 -11.63 -4.34
CA GLY A 39 3.91 -11.25 -2.97
C GLY A 39 3.53 -9.81 -2.65
N LEU A 40 3.73 -8.88 -3.60
CA LEU A 40 3.34 -7.49 -3.46
C LEU A 40 1.80 -7.33 -3.39
N LEU A 41 1.06 -8.03 -4.25
CA LEU A 41 -0.40 -8.00 -4.23
C LEU A 41 -0.96 -8.53 -2.90
N VAL A 42 -0.42 -9.64 -2.42
CA VAL A 42 -0.78 -10.20 -1.12
C VAL A 42 -0.45 -9.22 0.01
N ALA A 43 0.73 -8.60 -0.01
CA ALA A 43 1.13 -7.60 0.98
C ALA A 43 0.21 -6.38 0.97
N ILE A 44 -0.20 -5.89 -0.22
CA ILE A 44 -1.15 -4.79 -0.36
C ILE A 44 -2.47 -5.10 0.34
N VAL A 45 -3.00 -6.32 0.15
CA VAL A 45 -4.25 -6.76 0.78
C VAL A 45 -4.08 -6.95 2.29
N ILE A 46 -3.00 -7.60 2.72
CA ILE A 46 -2.71 -7.81 4.15
C ILE A 46 -2.55 -6.48 4.87
N ILE A 47 -1.82 -5.52 4.30
CA ILE A 47 -1.68 -4.19 4.90
C ILE A 47 -3.03 -3.50 4.90
N ALA A 48 -3.80 -3.55 3.80
CA ALA A 48 -5.09 -2.88 3.73
C ALA A 48 -6.06 -3.38 4.80
N VAL A 49 -6.18 -4.70 4.97
CA VAL A 49 -7.05 -5.30 5.98
C VAL A 49 -6.45 -5.21 7.36
N GLY A 50 -5.15 -5.43 7.55
CA GLY A 50 -4.51 -5.41 8.85
C GLY A 50 -4.42 -4.02 9.48
N TYR A 51 -4.24 -2.96 8.67
CA TYR A 51 -4.05 -1.60 9.16
C TYR A 51 -5.20 -1.08 10.04
N PRO A 52 -6.48 -1.09 9.60
CA PRO A 52 -7.56 -0.58 10.42
C PRO A 52 -7.78 -1.40 11.71
N PHE A 53 -7.60 -2.73 11.67
CA PHE A 53 -7.86 -3.58 12.83
C PHE A 53 -6.69 -3.62 13.82
N VAL A 54 -5.47 -3.79 13.33
CA VAL A 54 -4.27 -4.02 14.17
C VAL A 54 -3.61 -2.72 14.60
N ILE A 55 -3.58 -1.71 13.71
CA ILE A 55 -2.87 -0.44 13.98
C ILE A 55 -3.83 0.61 14.54
N LEU A 56 -5.01 0.75 13.93
CA LEU A 56 -5.98 1.76 14.36
C LEU A 56 -6.98 1.25 15.41
N GLY A 57 -7.01 -0.06 15.70
CA GLY A 57 -7.92 -0.66 16.69
C GLY A 57 -9.41 -0.55 16.31
N GLN A 58 -9.72 -0.31 15.05
CA GLN A 58 -11.10 -0.14 14.56
C GLN A 58 -11.78 -1.49 14.38
N SER A 59 -13.11 -1.51 14.53
CA SER A 59 -13.93 -2.71 14.34
C SER A 59 -15.26 -2.37 13.64
N GLY A 60 -15.98 -3.42 13.21
CA GLY A 60 -17.25 -3.27 12.50
C GLY A 60 -17.11 -2.67 11.09
N ASP A 61 -18.18 -2.07 10.60
CA ASP A 61 -18.29 -1.57 9.22
C ASP A 61 -17.23 -0.52 8.86
N ILE A 62 -16.81 0.28 9.86
CA ILE A 62 -15.78 1.32 9.69
C ILE A 62 -14.44 0.69 9.31
N ALA A 63 -14.06 -0.41 9.97
CA ALA A 63 -12.80 -1.10 9.69
C ALA A 63 -12.82 -1.78 8.31
N TRP A 64 -13.96 -2.36 7.92
CA TRP A 64 -14.13 -2.98 6.60
C TRP A 64 -14.13 -1.95 5.47
N MET A 65 -14.81 -0.81 5.64
CA MET A 65 -14.71 0.32 4.71
C MET A 65 -13.27 0.84 4.60
N GLY A 66 -12.60 1.02 5.75
CA GLY A 66 -11.20 1.45 5.81
C GLY A 66 -10.29 0.49 5.07
N GLY A 67 -10.52 -0.82 5.21
CA GLY A 67 -9.76 -1.86 4.52
C GLY A 67 -10.00 -1.89 3.02
N ALA A 68 -11.25 -1.77 2.56
CA ALA A 68 -11.58 -1.73 1.14
C ALA A 68 -10.93 -0.53 0.43
N VAL A 69 -11.05 0.67 1.01
CA VAL A 69 -10.36 1.88 0.52
C VAL A 69 -8.84 1.72 0.64
N GLY A 70 -8.40 1.03 1.69
CA GLY A 70 -6.99 0.71 1.94
C GLY A 70 -6.33 -0.10 0.82
N VAL A 71 -7.06 -0.97 0.12
CA VAL A 71 -6.49 -1.72 -1.01
C VAL A 71 -6.11 -0.76 -2.15
N ILE A 72 -7.04 0.13 -2.51
CA ILE A 72 -6.84 1.12 -3.57
C ILE A 72 -5.70 2.08 -3.20
N SER A 73 -5.75 2.61 -1.99
CA SER A 73 -4.74 3.55 -1.50
C SER A 73 -3.35 2.89 -1.42
N ASN A 74 -3.24 1.61 -1.08
CA ASN A 74 -1.95 0.88 -1.06
C ASN A 74 -1.42 0.66 -2.49
N ALA A 75 -2.29 0.30 -3.44
CA ALA A 75 -1.90 0.15 -4.83
C ALA A 75 -1.39 1.49 -5.44
N LEU A 76 -2.05 2.60 -5.10
CA LEU A 76 -1.60 3.94 -5.52
C LEU A 76 -0.23 4.29 -4.94
N ILE A 77 0.01 4.05 -3.64
CA ILE A 77 1.33 4.24 -3.03
C ILE A 77 2.39 3.39 -3.76
N ALA A 78 2.13 2.10 -3.97
CA ALA A 78 3.07 1.21 -4.66
C ALA A 78 3.37 1.71 -6.09
N GLY A 79 2.35 2.20 -6.81
CA GLY A 79 2.50 2.80 -8.13
C GLY A 79 3.36 4.07 -8.12
N VAL A 80 3.14 4.96 -7.15
CA VAL A 80 3.96 6.18 -6.97
C VAL A 80 5.41 5.81 -6.65
N VAL A 81 5.65 4.88 -5.71
CA VAL A 81 7.00 4.40 -5.38
C VAL A 81 7.70 3.80 -6.60
N ALA A 82 6.99 2.97 -7.37
CA ALA A 82 7.52 2.40 -8.61
C ALA A 82 7.86 3.48 -9.65
N GLY A 83 6.98 4.47 -9.80
CA GLY A 83 7.17 5.61 -10.70
C GLY A 83 8.38 6.46 -10.32
N LEU A 84 8.49 6.83 -9.04
CA LEU A 84 9.62 7.59 -8.51
C LEU A 84 10.94 6.84 -8.67
N LEU A 85 10.97 5.54 -8.42
CA LEU A 85 12.18 4.72 -8.61
C LEU A 85 12.59 4.64 -10.08
N ARG A 86 11.63 4.51 -11.00
CA ARG A 86 11.90 4.56 -12.44
C ARG A 86 12.42 5.92 -12.88
N LEU A 87 11.88 7.00 -12.32
CA LEU A 87 12.33 8.36 -12.58
C LEU A 87 13.76 8.57 -12.07
N GLN A 88 14.05 8.15 -10.84
CA GLN A 88 15.37 8.23 -10.23
C GLN A 88 16.43 7.53 -11.10
N ARG A 89 16.17 6.29 -11.52
CA ARG A 89 17.09 5.52 -12.41
C ARG A 89 17.26 6.11 -13.81
N ARG A 90 16.37 7.00 -14.24
CA ARG A 90 16.45 7.65 -15.55
C ARG A 90 17.33 8.90 -15.51
N PHE A 91 17.38 9.57 -14.36
CA PHE A 91 18.07 10.85 -14.19
C PHE A 91 19.38 10.76 -13.40
N PHE A 92 19.61 9.66 -12.67
CA PHE A 92 20.83 9.33 -11.93
C PHE A 92 21.33 7.95 -12.34
#